data_AF-A0A2N3E1L6-F1
#
_entry.id   AF-A0A2N3E1L6-F1
#
_cell.length_a   1.000
_cell.length_b   1.000
_cell.length_c   1.000
_cell.angle_alpha   90.00
_cell.angle_beta   90.00
_cell.angle_gamma   90.00
#
_symmetry.space_group_name_H-M   'P 1'
#
loop_
_entity.id
_entity.type
_entity.pdbx_description
1 polymer ?
#
loop_
_entity_poly.entity_id
_entity_poly.type
_entity_poly.pdbx_seq_one_letter_code
_entity_poly.pdbx_strand_id
1 'polypeptide(L)'
;MSRHWTLDDIKWGDFDASKVDPDILRAVKAAAMVEFNAPDYVTYLCNVFSDRPDVKEAVCKWGDEEVQHGEALARWAELADPGFSFDKAFQRFRDGYSIPTDAIVSVRGSRGGELIARCVVESGTSSYYAAIKDATDEPVLKQIASNIAADEFRH
;
A
#
# COMPACT_ATOMS: atom_id res chain seq x y z
N MET A 1 6.77 -21.18 -9.29
CA MET A 1 6.16 -19.96 -8.74
C MET A 1 6.80 -18.79 -9.45
N SER A 2 6.03 -17.86 -10.01
CA SER A 2 6.59 -16.62 -10.58
C SER A 2 7.14 -15.75 -9.45
N ARG A 3 8.28 -15.10 -9.70
CA ARG A 3 8.88 -14.10 -8.79
C ARG A 3 7.88 -12.96 -8.56
N HIS A 4 7.74 -12.47 -7.32
CA HIS A 4 6.97 -11.26 -7.00
C HIS A 4 7.71 -10.02 -7.56
N TRP A 5 6.96 -9.02 -8.04
CA TRP A 5 7.55 -7.87 -8.71
C TRP A 5 8.28 -6.99 -7.69
N THR A 6 9.23 -6.20 -8.17
CA THR A 6 10.02 -5.26 -7.36
C THR A 6 10.04 -3.90 -8.03
N LEU A 7 10.55 -2.86 -7.34
CA LEU A 7 10.68 -1.53 -7.94
C LEU A 7 11.54 -1.53 -9.22
N ASP A 8 12.46 -2.49 -9.37
CA ASP A 8 13.31 -2.65 -10.55
C ASP A 8 12.55 -3.20 -11.78
N ASP A 9 11.38 -3.82 -11.56
CA ASP A 9 10.52 -4.33 -12.64
C ASP A 9 9.60 -3.22 -13.22
N ILE A 10 9.54 -2.05 -12.58
CA ILE A 10 8.79 -0.88 -13.05
C ILE A 10 9.59 -0.16 -14.13
N LYS A 11 8.94 0.16 -15.25
CA LYS A 11 9.56 0.84 -16.39
C LYS A 11 9.62 2.35 -16.18
N TRP A 12 10.39 2.78 -15.18
CA TRP A 12 10.51 4.20 -14.82
C TRP A 12 10.91 5.13 -15.97
N GLY A 13 11.63 4.62 -16.98
CA GLY A 13 12.01 5.38 -18.18
C GLY A 13 10.84 5.77 -19.09
N ASP A 14 9.67 5.14 -18.93
CA ASP A 14 8.46 5.46 -19.69
C ASP A 14 7.65 6.61 -19.05
N PHE A 15 8.13 7.18 -17.93
CA PHE A 15 7.45 8.24 -17.21
C PHE A 15 7.24 9.48 -18.08
N ASP A 16 6.01 9.97 -18.14
CA ASP A 16 5.62 11.12 -18.95
C ASP A 16 4.86 12.16 -18.11
N ALA A 17 5.57 13.20 -17.69
CA ALA A 17 5.00 14.29 -16.90
C ALA A 17 3.80 14.99 -17.58
N SER A 18 3.72 14.96 -18.91
CA SER A 18 2.60 15.59 -19.63
C SER A 18 1.27 14.83 -19.50
N LYS A 19 1.32 13.58 -19.04
CA LYS A 19 0.14 12.71 -18.83
C LYS A 19 -0.28 12.58 -17.38
N VAL A 20 0.39 13.31 -16.48
CA VAL A 20 0.03 13.34 -15.07
C VAL A 20 -1.28 14.11 -14.90
N ASP A 21 -2.30 13.42 -14.40
CA ASP A 21 -3.54 14.06 -13.95
C ASP A 21 -3.34 14.62 -12.52
N PRO A 22 -3.59 15.92 -12.28
CA PRO A 22 -3.36 16.54 -10.97
C PRO A 22 -4.25 16.01 -9.84
N ASP A 23 -5.46 15.53 -10.12
CA ASP A 23 -6.35 14.98 -9.12
C ASP A 23 -5.96 13.55 -8.77
N ILE A 24 -5.58 12.75 -9.76
CA ILE A 24 -4.99 11.42 -9.53
C ILE A 24 -3.69 11.55 -8.74
N LEU A 25 -2.83 12.53 -9.03
CA LEU A 25 -1.60 12.76 -8.28
C LEU A 25 -1.86 13.00 -6.78
N ARG A 26 -2.90 13.76 -6.42
CA ARG A 26 -3.28 13.98 -5.02
C ARG A 26 -3.70 12.68 -4.35
N ALA A 27 -4.47 11.86 -5.07
CA ALA A 27 -4.92 10.56 -4.60
C ALA A 27 -3.73 9.61 -4.39
N VAL A 28 -2.81 9.52 -5.34
CA VAL A 28 -1.60 8.69 -5.26
C VAL A 28 -0.69 9.11 -4.11
N LYS A 29 -0.50 10.41 -3.87
CA LYS A 29 0.27 10.90 -2.71
C LYS A 29 -0.34 10.43 -1.38
N ALA A 30 -1.67 10.44 -1.27
CA ALA A 30 -2.36 9.95 -0.09
C ALA A 30 -2.19 8.43 0.04
N ALA A 31 -2.41 7.69 -1.04
CA ALA A 31 -2.27 6.24 -1.09
C ALA A 31 -0.87 5.78 -0.69
N ALA A 32 0.19 6.42 -1.21
CA ALA A 32 1.58 6.13 -0.86
C ALA A 32 1.83 6.11 0.66
N MET A 33 1.23 7.06 1.40
CA MET A 33 1.38 7.12 2.86
C MET A 33 0.57 6.04 3.57
N VAL A 34 -0.57 5.64 3.02
CA VAL A 34 -1.43 4.59 3.62
C VAL A 34 -0.77 3.23 3.45
N GLU A 35 -0.32 2.87 2.24
CA GLU A 35 0.32 1.57 1.98
C GLU A 35 1.63 1.43 2.76
N PHE A 36 2.46 2.49 2.77
CA PHE A 36 3.73 2.47 3.48
C PHE A 36 3.59 2.35 5.00
N ASN A 37 2.39 2.59 5.57
CA ASN A 37 2.13 2.47 7.00
C ASN A 37 1.78 1.04 7.46
N ALA A 38 1.94 0.02 6.61
CA ALA A 38 1.71 -1.37 6.97
C ALA A 38 2.49 -1.90 8.21
N PRO A 39 3.73 -1.45 8.53
CA PRO A 39 4.49 -2.00 9.66
C PRO A 39 3.78 -1.92 11.03
N ASP A 40 3.02 -0.86 11.30
CA ASP A 40 2.24 -0.75 12.53
C ASP A 40 1.14 -1.81 12.58
N TYR A 41 0.48 -2.06 11.45
CA TYR A 41 -0.55 -3.10 11.32
C TYR A 41 0.04 -4.51 11.42
N VAL A 42 1.21 -4.76 10.86
CA VAL A 42 1.95 -6.03 11.04
C VAL A 42 2.22 -6.27 12.52
N THR A 43 2.70 -5.26 13.24
CA THR A 43 2.99 -5.36 14.68
C THR A 43 1.71 -5.69 15.47
N TYR A 44 0.65 -4.94 15.22
CA TYR A 44 -0.66 -5.15 15.85
C TYR A 44 -1.21 -6.57 15.57
N LEU A 45 -1.26 -7.00 14.31
CA LEU A 45 -1.76 -8.33 13.95
C LEU A 45 -0.88 -9.44 14.53
N CYS A 46 0.44 -9.28 14.54
CA CYS A 46 1.34 -10.25 15.16
C CYS A 46 1.10 -10.43 16.66
N ASN A 47 0.65 -9.38 17.35
CA ASN A 47 0.28 -9.45 18.76
C ASN A 47 -1.05 -10.20 18.96
N VAL A 48 -2.08 -9.85 18.17
CA VAL A 48 -3.40 -10.50 18.20
C VAL A 48 -3.32 -11.99 17.86
N PHE A 49 -2.42 -12.37 16.95
CA PHE A 49 -2.16 -13.75 16.50
C PHE A 49 -0.86 -14.34 17.06
N SER A 50 -0.45 -13.92 18.26
CA SER A 50 0.84 -14.30 18.87
C SER A 50 1.08 -15.82 19.00
N ASP A 51 0.02 -16.62 19.12
CA ASP A 51 0.02 -18.09 19.20
C ASP A 51 -0.10 -18.79 17.84
N ARG A 52 -0.07 -18.05 16.72
CA ARG A 52 -0.23 -18.55 15.36
C ARG A 52 0.94 -18.18 14.45
N PRO A 53 2.06 -18.92 14.52
CA PRO A 53 3.25 -18.64 13.71
C PRO A 53 2.97 -18.61 12.20
N ASP A 54 2.07 -19.49 11.73
CA ASP A 54 1.63 -19.56 10.34
C ASP A 54 0.94 -18.28 9.86
N VAL A 55 0.10 -17.69 10.70
CA VAL A 55 -0.56 -16.41 10.39
C VAL A 55 0.44 -15.27 10.42
N LYS A 56 1.37 -15.26 11.38
CA LYS A 56 2.40 -14.22 11.48
C LYS A 56 3.33 -14.19 10.27
N GLU A 57 3.73 -15.36 9.75
CA GLU A 57 4.54 -15.44 8.53
C GLU A 57 3.81 -14.81 7.33
N ALA A 58 2.51 -15.12 7.16
CA ALA A 58 1.69 -14.52 6.12
C ALA A 58 1.54 -13.00 6.29
N VAL A 59 1.32 -12.52 7.52
CA VAL A 59 1.19 -11.09 7.84
C VAL A 59 2.50 -10.34 7.61
N CYS A 60 3.66 -10.90 7.98
CA CYS A 60 4.95 -10.29 7.70
C CYS A 60 5.19 -10.15 6.20
N LYS A 61 4.93 -11.23 5.44
CA LYS A 61 5.06 -11.20 3.99
C LYS A 61 4.13 -10.17 3.34
N TRP A 62 2.86 -10.15 3.75
CA TRP A 62 1.89 -9.13 3.32
C TRP A 62 2.42 -7.71 3.59
N GLY A 63 2.92 -7.45 4.80
CA GLY A 63 3.44 -6.13 5.17
C GLY A 63 4.66 -5.69 4.35
N ASP A 64 5.54 -6.61 3.97
CA ASP A 64 6.66 -6.31 3.08
C ASP A 64 6.16 -5.92 1.67
N GLU A 65 5.13 -6.60 1.16
CA GLU A 65 4.50 -6.28 -0.13
C GLU A 65 3.79 -4.91 -0.08
N GLU A 66 3.05 -4.58 0.98
CA GLU A 66 2.40 -3.28 1.18
C GLU A 66 3.40 -2.10 1.27
N VAL A 67 4.51 -2.30 1.99
CA VAL A 67 5.58 -1.28 2.04
C VAL A 67 6.11 -1.01 0.63
N GLN A 68 6.31 -2.05 -0.17
CA GLN A 68 6.75 -1.91 -1.56
C GLN A 68 5.76 -1.13 -2.41
N HIS A 69 4.45 -1.30 -2.19
CA HIS A 69 3.42 -0.52 -2.89
C HIS A 69 3.56 0.97 -2.56
N GLY A 70 3.71 1.29 -1.27
CA GLY A 70 3.95 2.64 -0.78
C GLY A 70 5.20 3.28 -1.42
N GLU A 71 6.31 2.54 -1.49
CA GLU A 71 7.55 3.01 -2.12
C GLU A 71 7.39 3.29 -3.61
N ALA A 72 6.70 2.41 -4.34
CA ALA A 72 6.44 2.60 -5.77
C ALA A 72 5.58 3.86 -6.02
N LEU A 73 4.51 4.04 -5.26
CA LEU A 73 3.63 5.21 -5.36
C LEU A 73 4.35 6.51 -4.94
N ALA A 74 5.13 6.46 -3.88
CA ALA A 74 5.94 7.59 -3.41
C ALA A 74 6.93 8.05 -4.49
N ARG A 75 7.70 7.11 -5.04
CA ARG A 75 8.67 7.41 -6.11
C ARG A 75 7.99 7.99 -7.34
N TRP A 76 6.84 7.45 -7.76
CA TRP A 76 6.08 8.02 -8.86
C TRP A 76 5.59 9.44 -8.55
N ALA A 77 5.09 9.67 -7.34
CA ALA A 77 4.58 10.98 -6.92
C ALA A 77 5.69 12.05 -6.88
N GLU A 78 6.92 11.69 -6.50
CA GLU A 78 8.08 12.59 -6.52
C GLU A 78 8.58 12.90 -7.93
N LEU A 79 8.41 11.97 -8.90
CA LEU A 79 8.64 12.26 -10.32
C LEU A 79 7.58 13.23 -10.86
N ALA A 80 6.31 13.02 -10.49
CA ALA A 80 5.18 13.82 -10.93
C ALA A 80 5.11 15.22 -10.30
N ASP A 81 5.62 15.39 -9.08
CA ASP A 81 5.78 16.67 -8.42
C ASP A 81 7.14 16.75 -7.72
N PRO A 82 8.15 17.34 -8.38
CA PRO A 82 9.49 17.50 -7.81
C PRO A 82 9.55 18.35 -6.52
N GLY A 83 8.46 19.07 -6.18
CA GLY A 83 8.35 19.81 -4.92
C GLY A 83 7.79 18.97 -3.76
N PHE A 84 7.25 17.80 -4.04
CA PHE A 84 6.78 16.86 -3.04
C PHE A 84 7.96 16.09 -2.42
N SER A 85 7.87 15.85 -1.12
CA SER A 85 8.82 15.01 -0.38
C SER A 85 8.01 14.00 0.41
N PHE A 86 8.13 12.73 0.03
CA PHE A 86 7.38 11.66 0.65
C PHE A 86 7.71 11.55 2.15
N ASP A 87 8.99 11.54 2.51
CA ASP A 87 9.43 11.41 3.90
C ASP A 87 8.80 12.46 4.83
N LYS A 88 8.75 13.73 4.39
CA LYS A 88 8.13 14.81 5.16
C LYS A 88 6.62 14.64 5.28
N ALA A 89 5.97 14.23 4.20
CA ALA A 89 4.53 14.00 4.18
C ALA A 89 4.15 12.81 5.06
N PHE A 90 4.90 11.71 4.98
CA PHE A 90 4.70 10.50 5.76
C PHE A 90 4.97 10.74 7.25
N GLN A 91 6.00 11.50 7.60
CA GLN A 91 6.21 11.89 9.00
C GLN A 91 5.00 12.65 9.55
N ARG A 92 4.49 13.65 8.81
CA ARG A 92 3.30 14.39 9.20
C ARG A 92 2.06 13.50 9.31
N PHE A 93 1.92 12.51 8.43
CA PHE A 93 0.84 11.54 8.48
C PHE A 93 0.89 10.72 9.78
N ARG A 94 2.06 10.16 10.13
CA ARG A 94 2.24 9.39 11.38
C ARG A 94 2.07 10.23 12.65
N ASP A 95 2.45 11.50 12.62
CA ASP A 95 2.24 12.41 13.75
C ASP A 95 0.74 12.62 14.04
N GLY A 96 -0.12 12.51 13.01
CA GLY A 96 -1.57 12.68 13.12
C GLY A 96 -2.37 11.38 13.20
N TYR A 97 -1.80 10.26 12.79
CA TYR A 97 -2.46 8.96 12.73
C TYR A 97 -1.54 7.85 13.24
N SER A 98 -1.94 7.20 14.32
CA SER A 98 -1.29 6.01 14.86
C SER A 98 -2.33 5.02 15.34
N ILE A 99 -1.99 3.74 15.30
CA ILE A 99 -2.82 2.66 15.84
C ILE A 99 -2.19 2.11 17.13
N PRO A 100 -2.97 1.50 18.04
CA PRO A 100 -2.43 0.88 19.25
C PRO A 100 -1.62 -0.37 18.89
N THR A 101 -0.30 -0.23 18.81
CA THR A 101 0.62 -1.34 18.47
C THR A 101 0.92 -2.26 19.65
N ASP A 102 0.52 -1.89 20.87
CA ASP A 102 0.62 -2.69 22.10
C ASP A 102 -0.62 -3.56 22.36
N ALA A 103 -1.67 -3.43 21.54
CA ALA A 103 -2.89 -4.20 21.70
C ALA A 103 -2.65 -5.69 21.39
N ILE A 104 -3.01 -6.54 22.36
CA ILE A 104 -2.94 -8.02 22.24
C ILE A 104 -4.30 -8.67 22.01
N VAL A 105 -5.38 -7.87 22.04
CA VAL A 105 -6.75 -8.28 21.77
C VAL A 105 -7.28 -7.50 20.57
N SER A 106 -8.07 -8.19 19.74
CA SER A 106 -8.68 -7.62 18.54
C SER A 106 -9.55 -6.39 18.85
N VAL A 107 -9.25 -5.25 18.21
CA VAL A 107 -10.11 -4.05 18.18
C VAL A 107 -11.29 -4.21 17.22
N ARG A 108 -11.30 -5.28 16.41
CA ARG A 108 -12.44 -5.71 15.57
C ARG A 108 -13.32 -6.77 16.27
N GLY A 109 -13.11 -7.00 17.56
CA GLY A 109 -13.92 -7.87 18.42
C GLY A 109 -13.57 -9.36 18.37
N SER A 110 -12.92 -9.84 17.31
CA SER A 110 -12.42 -11.22 17.23
C SER A 110 -11.32 -11.37 16.17
N ARG A 111 -10.51 -12.43 16.29
CA ARG A 111 -9.53 -12.80 15.26
C ARG A 111 -10.15 -13.02 13.88
N GLY A 112 -11.34 -13.65 13.82
CA GLY A 112 -12.08 -13.77 12.56
C GLY A 112 -12.51 -12.42 12.01
N GLY A 113 -12.89 -11.49 12.88
CA GLY A 113 -13.20 -10.10 12.51
C GLY A 113 -11.99 -9.35 11.94
N GLU A 114 -10.78 -9.58 12.44
CA GLU A 114 -9.55 -9.02 11.84
C GLU A 114 -9.36 -9.50 10.40
N LEU A 115 -9.47 -10.81 10.17
CA LEU A 115 -9.28 -11.39 8.83
C LEU A 115 -10.37 -10.94 7.85
N ILE A 116 -11.64 -10.90 8.27
CA ILE A 116 -12.74 -10.38 7.44
C ILE A 116 -12.49 -8.90 7.09
N ALA A 117 -12.02 -8.11 8.05
CA ALA A 117 -11.72 -6.70 7.81
C ALA A 117 -10.61 -6.54 6.75
N ARG A 118 -9.60 -7.41 6.72
CA ARG A 118 -8.59 -7.43 5.65
C ARG A 118 -9.20 -7.75 4.30
N CYS A 119 -9.97 -8.84 4.17
CA CYS A 119 -10.62 -9.17 2.89
C CYS A 119 -11.48 -8.02 2.33
N VAL A 120 -12.20 -7.29 3.19
CA VAL A 120 -12.98 -6.12 2.79
C VAL A 120 -12.10 -4.97 2.33
N VAL A 121 -11.02 -4.68 3.07
CA VAL A 121 -10.07 -3.62 2.70
C VAL A 121 -9.38 -3.98 1.39
N GLU A 122 -8.78 -5.17 1.26
CA GLU A 122 -7.99 -5.53 0.07
C GLU A 122 -8.87 -5.63 -1.18
N SER A 123 -10.11 -6.13 -1.08
CA SER A 123 -11.06 -6.10 -2.21
C SER A 123 -11.39 -4.67 -2.65
N GLY A 124 -11.50 -3.75 -1.68
CA GLY A 124 -11.73 -2.33 -1.93
C GLY A 124 -10.51 -1.66 -2.56
N THR A 125 -9.32 -1.91 -2.02
CA THR A 125 -8.04 -1.39 -2.50
C THR A 125 -7.71 -1.91 -3.90
N SER A 126 -7.96 -3.19 -4.18
CA SER A 126 -7.84 -3.77 -5.53
C SER A 126 -8.73 -3.03 -6.54
N SER A 127 -9.99 -2.78 -6.18
CA SER A 127 -10.93 -2.03 -7.01
C SER A 127 -10.49 -0.57 -7.21
N TYR A 128 -9.94 0.04 -6.17
CA TYR A 128 -9.42 1.41 -6.20
C TYR A 128 -8.25 1.55 -7.19
N TYR A 129 -7.25 0.66 -7.13
CA TYR A 129 -6.14 0.70 -8.08
C TYR A 129 -6.53 0.29 -9.50
N ALA A 130 -7.49 -0.63 -9.66
CA ALA A 130 -8.06 -0.92 -10.97
C ALA A 130 -8.69 0.36 -11.59
N ALA A 131 -9.39 1.16 -10.79
CA ALA A 131 -9.95 2.43 -11.25
C ALA A 131 -8.86 3.46 -11.60
N ILE A 132 -7.79 3.59 -10.79
CA ILE A 132 -6.65 4.46 -11.13
C ILE A 132 -5.99 4.02 -12.44
N LYS A 133 -5.72 2.71 -12.59
CA LYS A 133 -5.15 2.12 -13.80
C LYS A 133 -5.97 2.47 -15.04
N ASP A 134 -7.29 2.35 -14.96
CA ASP A 134 -8.17 2.59 -16.10
C ASP A 134 -8.35 4.08 -16.40
N ALA A 135 -8.25 4.95 -15.39
CA ALA A 135 -8.42 6.40 -15.52
C ALA A 135 -7.15 7.16 -15.93
N THR A 136 -5.96 6.67 -15.56
CA THR A 136 -4.71 7.37 -15.86
C THR A 136 -4.21 7.12 -17.29
N ASP A 137 -3.62 8.13 -17.91
CA ASP A 137 -2.87 7.99 -19.16
C ASP A 137 -1.35 7.87 -18.93
N GLU A 138 -0.87 8.10 -17.70
CA GLU A 138 0.55 8.04 -17.36
C GLU A 138 1.02 6.56 -17.35
N PRO A 139 1.97 6.17 -18.23
CA PRO A 139 2.34 4.76 -18.43
C PRO A 139 2.88 4.07 -17.18
N VAL A 140 3.68 4.77 -16.36
CA VAL A 140 4.31 4.19 -15.17
C VAL A 140 3.29 3.98 -14.07
N LEU A 141 2.41 4.95 -13.82
CA LEU A 141 1.33 4.81 -12.86
C LEU A 141 0.38 3.68 -13.26
N LYS A 142 0.08 3.55 -14.55
CA LYS A 142 -0.76 2.45 -15.06
C LYS A 142 -0.16 1.09 -14.74
N GLN A 143 1.17 0.93 -14.88
CA GLN A 143 1.87 -0.29 -14.50
C GLN A 143 1.82 -0.52 -12.97
N ILE A 144 2.16 0.50 -12.18
CA ILE A 144 2.15 0.42 -10.71
C ILE A 144 0.77 0.01 -10.20
N ALA A 145 -0.27 0.73 -10.61
CA ALA A 145 -1.64 0.45 -10.20
C ALA A 145 -2.11 -0.95 -10.66
N SER A 146 -1.66 -1.43 -11.83
CA SER A 146 -1.96 -2.80 -12.26
C SER A 146 -1.29 -3.87 -11.39
N ASN A 147 -0.06 -3.63 -10.96
CA ASN A 147 0.67 -4.55 -10.11
C ASN A 147 0.04 -4.59 -8.71
N ILE A 148 -0.20 -3.43 -8.11
CA ILE A 148 -0.81 -3.32 -6.78
C ILE A 148 -2.20 -3.95 -6.79
N ALA A 149 -3.07 -3.62 -7.76
CA ALA A 149 -4.41 -4.21 -7.83
C ALA A 149 -4.40 -5.75 -7.87
N ALA A 150 -3.39 -6.34 -8.52
CA ALA A 150 -3.21 -7.79 -8.58
C ALA A 150 -2.65 -8.39 -7.28
N ASP A 151 -1.83 -7.65 -6.55
CA ASP A 151 -1.38 -8.04 -5.22
C ASP A 151 -2.54 -8.01 -4.24
N GLU A 152 -3.32 -6.93 -4.21
CA GLU A 152 -4.51 -6.80 -3.36
C GLU A 152 -5.58 -7.84 -3.62
N PHE A 153 -5.68 -8.34 -4.84
CA PHE A 153 -6.60 -9.43 -5.15
C PHE A 153 -6.11 -10.79 -4.61
N ARG A 154 -4.80 -10.96 -4.41
CA ARG A 154 -4.21 -12.18 -3.85
C ARG A 154 -4.15 -12.14 -2.33
N HIS A 155 -4.04 -10.95 -1.74
CA HIS A 155 -4.15 -10.72 -0.31
C HIS A 155 -5.54 -11.15 0.21
#